data_AF-A0A533W7X4-F1
#
_entry.id   AF-A0A533W7X4-F1
#
_cell.length_a   1.000
_cell.length_b   1.000
_cell.length_c   1.000
_cell.angle_alpha   90.00
_cell.angle_beta   90.00
_cell.angle_gamma   90.00
#
_symmetry.space_group_name_H-M   'P 1'
#
loop_
_entity.id
_entity.type
_entity.pdbx_description
1 polymer ?
#
loop_
_entity_poly.entity_id
_entity_poly.type
_entity_poly.pdbx_seq_one_letter_code
_entity_poly.pdbx_strand_id
1 'polypeptide(L)'
;EPDVVLMVCNSQQAMLVGEAASAPRLMGAPTCAAIPMAYNEGRVGVSLGCITNRIRTGIKPSEMVVTVPREELAGFTEKLRRRAKANDEVAHAVTAMLKAK
;
A
#
# COMPACT_ATOMS: atom_id res chain seq x y z
N GLU A 1 -6.20 14.44 15.02
CA GLU A 1 -5.54 13.76 13.88
C GLU A 1 -5.85 12.27 13.94
N PRO A 2 -5.92 11.53 12.81
CA PRO A 2 -6.24 10.09 12.83
C PRO A 2 -5.08 9.26 13.42
N ASP A 3 -5.39 8.20 14.18
CA ASP A 3 -4.39 7.26 14.70
C ASP A 3 -3.92 6.25 13.65
N VAL A 4 -4.82 5.86 12.76
CA VAL A 4 -4.54 4.99 11.62
C VAL A 4 -5.28 5.52 10.41
N VAL A 5 -4.57 5.64 9.29
CA VAL A 5 -5.16 5.94 7.98
C VAL A 5 -5.40 4.64 7.23
N LEU A 6 -6.60 4.48 6.66
CA LEU A 6 -6.94 3.36 5.79
C LEU A 6 -7.07 3.86 4.35
N MET A 7 -6.46 3.14 3.41
CA MET A 7 -6.60 3.41 1.98
C MET A 7 -6.82 2.11 1.21
N VAL A 8 -7.46 2.22 0.04
CA VAL A 8 -7.62 1.11 -0.90
C VAL A 8 -6.66 1.35 -2.07
N CYS A 9 -5.95 0.31 -2.49
CA CYS A 9 -4.99 0.41 -3.58
C CYS A 9 -5.02 -0.84 -4.46
N ASN A 10 -4.65 -0.70 -5.73
CA ASN A 10 -4.42 -1.85 -6.62
C ASN A 10 -3.03 -2.48 -6.40
N SER A 11 -2.72 -3.57 -7.10
CA SER A 11 -1.43 -4.29 -7.00
C SER A 11 -0.21 -3.43 -7.35
N GLN A 12 -0.30 -2.57 -8.37
CA GLN A 12 0.79 -1.67 -8.74
C GLN A 12 1.05 -0.63 -7.65
N GLN A 13 -0.01 -0.09 -7.05
CA GLN A 13 0.11 0.84 -5.93
C GLN A 13 0.62 0.16 -4.67
N ALA A 14 0.24 -1.10 -4.40
CA ALA A 14 0.77 -1.86 -3.27
C ALA A 14 2.27 -2.15 -3.39
N MET A 15 2.80 -2.29 -4.61
CA MET A 15 4.25 -2.34 -4.85
C MET A 15 4.92 -1.06 -4.31
N LEU A 16 4.38 0.12 -4.65
CA LEU A 16 4.90 1.40 -4.16
C LEU A 16 4.78 1.53 -2.63
N VAL A 17 3.69 1.04 -2.04
CA VAL A 17 3.55 0.93 -0.58
C VAL A 17 4.67 0.08 0.01
N GLY A 18 4.98 -1.06 -0.63
CA GLY A 18 6.07 -1.96 -0.25
C GLY A 18 7.45 -1.30 -0.25
N GLU A 19 7.72 -0.43 -1.23
CA GLU A 19 9.00 0.29 -1.35
C GLU A 19 9.13 1.50 -0.42
N ALA A 20 7.99 2.06 0.03
CA ALA A 20 7.92 3.25 0.85
C ALA A 20 7.88 2.93 2.36
N ALA A 21 7.16 1.87 2.74
CA ALA A 21 7.06 1.43 4.12
C ALA A 21 8.37 0.81 4.61
N SER A 22 8.73 1.04 5.88
CA SER A 22 10.00 0.53 6.42
C SER A 22 9.99 -0.99 6.59
N ALA A 23 8.87 -1.56 7.01
CA ALA A 23 8.68 -3.00 7.19
C ALA A 23 7.20 -3.37 7.09
N PRO A 24 6.57 -3.28 5.91
CA PRO A 24 5.14 -3.51 5.76
C PRO A 24 4.78 -4.96 6.10
N ARG A 25 3.58 -5.16 6.65
CA ARG A 25 3.05 -6.48 6.97
C ARG A 25 1.97 -6.89 5.99
N LEU A 26 2.23 -7.94 5.21
CA LEU A 26 1.22 -8.57 4.35
C LEU A 26 0.28 -9.44 5.19
N MET A 27 -1.02 -9.33 4.95
CA MET A 27 -2.06 -10.04 5.69
C MET A 27 -3.11 -10.63 4.74
N GLY A 28 -3.46 -11.91 4.92
CA GLY A 28 -4.56 -12.55 4.17
C GLY A 28 -5.93 -12.18 4.73
N ALA A 29 -6.27 -12.73 5.90
CA ALA A 29 -7.52 -12.48 6.61
C ALA A 29 -7.31 -12.48 8.14
N PRO A 30 -8.18 -11.82 8.93
CA PRO A 30 -9.24 -10.91 8.49
C PRO A 30 -8.70 -9.48 8.24
N THR A 31 -9.23 -8.79 7.23
CA THR A 31 -8.80 -7.41 6.90
C THR A 31 -9.00 -6.43 8.04
N CYS A 32 -10.06 -6.61 8.83
CA CYS A 32 -10.34 -5.75 9.98
C CYS A 32 -9.20 -5.77 11.04
N ALA A 33 -8.40 -6.84 11.11
CA ALA A 33 -7.26 -6.92 12.03
C ALA A 33 -6.08 -6.04 11.61
N ALA A 34 -6.05 -5.52 10.37
CA ALA A 34 -4.98 -4.63 9.91
C ALA A 34 -4.98 -3.27 10.64
N ILE A 35 -6.12 -2.83 11.17
CA ILE A 35 -6.24 -1.57 11.93
C ILE A 35 -5.56 -1.68 13.30
N PRO A 36 -5.94 -2.62 14.20
CA PRO A 36 -5.27 -2.77 15.48
C PRO A 36 -3.82 -3.25 15.32
N MET A 37 -3.49 -4.00 14.26
CA MET A 37 -2.11 -4.35 13.93
C MET A 37 -1.27 -3.10 13.67
N ALA A 38 -1.72 -2.20 12.78
CA ALA A 38 -0.99 -0.98 12.47
C ALA A 38 -0.83 -0.09 13.70
N TYR A 39 -1.89 0.08 14.49
CA TYR A 39 -1.87 0.89 15.70
C TYR A 39 -0.91 0.34 16.77
N ASN A 40 -0.99 -0.96 17.08
CA ASN A 40 -0.21 -1.55 18.16
C ASN A 40 1.25 -1.83 17.78
N GLU A 41 1.50 -2.21 16.53
CA GLU A 41 2.86 -2.56 16.06
C GLU A 41 3.60 -1.37 15.46
N GLY A 42 2.91 -0.26 15.17
CA GLY A 42 3.50 0.91 14.53
C GLY A 42 4.02 0.62 13.12
N ARG A 43 3.35 -0.28 12.38
CA ARG A 43 3.77 -0.74 11.04
C ARG A 43 2.66 -0.56 10.01
N VAL A 44 3.05 -0.19 8.78
CA VAL A 44 2.13 -0.26 7.63
C VAL A 44 1.62 -1.69 7.40
N GLY A 45 0.31 -1.86 7.28
CA GLY A 45 -0.35 -3.11 6.92
C GLY A 45 -0.78 -3.13 5.46
N VAL A 46 -0.69 -4.27 4.81
CA VAL A 46 -1.24 -4.53 3.47
C VAL A 46 -2.11 -5.78 3.56
N SER A 47 -3.43 -5.62 3.55
CA SER A 47 -4.38 -6.73 3.57
C SER A 47 -4.90 -7.05 2.17
N LEU A 48 -4.90 -8.33 1.82
CA LEU A 48 -5.45 -8.86 0.57
C LEU A 48 -6.98 -8.75 0.44
N GLY A 49 -7.68 -8.29 1.49
CA GLY A 49 -9.15 -8.23 1.48
C GLY A 49 -9.79 -9.60 1.66
N CYS A 50 -10.20 -9.96 2.88
CA CYS A 50 -10.96 -11.19 3.11
C CYS A 50 -12.36 -11.11 2.47
N ILE A 51 -13.01 -12.25 2.22
CA ILE A 51 -14.32 -12.31 1.53
C ILE A 51 -15.35 -11.36 2.19
N THR A 52 -15.46 -11.40 3.52
CA THR A 52 -16.39 -10.53 4.26
C THR A 52 -16.06 -9.05 4.09
N ASN A 53 -14.78 -8.67 4.06
CA ASN A 53 -14.40 -7.29 3.81
C ASN A 53 -14.83 -6.86 2.41
N ARG A 54 -14.56 -7.68 1.38
CA ARG A 54 -14.93 -7.40 -0.01
C ARG A 54 -16.43 -7.20 -0.20
N ILE A 55 -17.25 -8.03 0.46
CA ILE A 55 -18.72 -7.87 0.44
C ILE A 55 -19.15 -6.55 1.10
N ARG A 56 -18.53 -6.19 2.23
CA ARG A 56 -18.91 -5.00 3.00
C ARG A 56 -18.46 -3.68 2.38
N THR A 57 -17.30 -3.66 1.71
CA THR A 57 -16.67 -2.43 1.20
C THR A 57 -16.80 -2.28 -0.31
N GLY A 58 -17.09 -3.36 -1.03
CA GLY A 58 -17.17 -3.35 -2.50
C GLY A 58 -15.81 -3.24 -3.20
N ILE A 59 -14.69 -3.46 -2.50
CA ILE A 59 -13.36 -3.40 -3.15
C ILE A 59 -13.23 -4.49 -4.23
N LYS A 60 -12.61 -4.13 -5.35
CA LYS A 60 -12.47 -4.98 -6.53
C LYS A 60 -11.50 -6.14 -6.28
N PRO A 61 -11.56 -7.23 -7.07
CA PRO A 61 -10.63 -8.36 -6.97
C PRO A 61 -9.14 -7.95 -6.98
N SER A 62 -8.79 -6.94 -7.76
CA SER A 62 -7.42 -6.40 -7.89
C SER A 62 -7.01 -5.40 -6.80
N GLU A 63 -7.91 -5.07 -5.88
CA GLU A 63 -7.69 -4.07 -4.83
C GLU A 63 -7.40 -4.74 -3.48
N MET A 64 -6.59 -4.04 -2.68
CA MET A 64 -6.15 -4.37 -1.33
C MET A 64 -6.45 -3.20 -0.40
N VAL A 65 -6.42 -3.47 0.90
CA VAL A 65 -6.56 -2.46 1.95
C VAL A 65 -5.21 -2.22 2.61
N VAL A 66 -4.79 -0.97 2.72
CA VAL A 66 -3.56 -0.57 3.39
C VAL A 66 -3.90 0.24 4.64
N THR A 67 -3.20 -0.03 5.74
CA THR A 67 -3.29 0.73 6.98
C THR A 67 -1.94 1.37 7.30
N VAL A 68 -1.94 2.66 7.66
CA VAL A 68 -0.73 3.42 7.97
C VAL A 68 -0.90 4.04 9.37
N PRO A 69 -0.02 3.74 10.33
CA PRO A 69 -0.07 4.34 11.66
C PRO A 69 0.38 5.81 11.62
N ARG A 70 -0.15 6.62 12.54
CA ARG A 70 0.16 8.06 12.62
C ARG A 70 1.66 8.34 12.61
N GLU A 71 2.43 7.54 13.36
CA GLU A 71 3.86 7.70 13.58
C GLU A 71 4.66 7.49 12.28
N GLU A 72 4.19 6.64 11.37
CA GLU A 72 4.85 6.38 10.09
C GLU A 72 4.32 7.31 8.97
N LEU A 73 3.14 7.93 9.14
CA LEU A 73 2.39 8.59 8.05
C LEU A 73 3.18 9.66 7.28
N ALA A 74 3.87 10.57 8.00
CA ALA A 74 4.63 11.64 7.37
C ALA A 74 5.79 11.10 6.53
N GLY A 75 6.63 10.23 7.12
CA GLY A 75 7.76 9.62 6.44
C GLY A 75 7.34 8.67 5.32
N PHE A 76 6.25 7.92 5.52
CA PHE A 76 5.64 7.07 4.49
C PHE A 76 5.23 7.90 3.27
N THR A 77 4.55 9.03 3.47
CA THR A 77 4.06 9.90 2.38
C THR A 77 5.21 10.49 1.57
N GLU A 78 6.26 10.97 2.25
CA GLU A 78 7.46 11.50 1.59
C GLU A 78 8.16 10.42 0.74
N LYS A 79 8.41 9.25 1.35
CA LYS A 79 9.03 8.10 0.65
C LYS A 79 8.18 7.64 -0.52
N LEU A 80 6.86 7.58 -0.37
CA LEU A 80 5.94 7.17 -1.42
C LEU A 80 6.02 8.09 -2.64
N ARG A 81 6.04 9.42 -2.43
CA ARG A 81 6.21 10.40 -3.52
C ARG A 81 7.54 10.20 -4.25
N ARG A 82 8.63 9.99 -3.50
CA ARG A 82 9.96 9.75 -4.09
C ARG A 82 9.99 8.45 -4.90
N ARG A 83 9.42 7.36 -4.37
CA ARG A 83 9.36 6.06 -5.04
C ARG A 83 8.49 6.08 -6.29
N ALA A 84 7.33 6.75 -6.23
CA ALA A 84 6.47 6.93 -7.39
C ALA A 84 7.20 7.64 -8.54
N LYS A 85 7.86 8.78 -8.25
CA LYS A 85 8.65 9.50 -9.25
C LYS A 85 9.75 8.64 -9.86
N ALA A 86 10.51 7.92 -9.03
CA ALA A 86 11.58 7.04 -9.52
C ALA A 86 11.03 5.90 -10.40
N ASN A 87 9.89 5.32 -10.04
CA ASN A 87 9.25 4.27 -10.84
C ASN A 87 8.73 4.82 -12.19
N ASP A 88 8.21 6.05 -12.23
CA ASP A 88 7.81 6.70 -13.48
C ASP A 88 9.01 6.91 -14.42
N GLU A 89 10.15 7.34 -13.89
CA GLU A 89 11.39 7.50 -14.66
C GLU A 89 11.88 6.15 -15.22
N VAL A 90 11.84 5.08 -14.41
CA VAL A 90 12.18 3.71 -14.84
C VAL A 90 11.21 3.23 -15.92
N ALA A 91 9.91 3.42 -15.75
CA ALA A 91 8.90 3.00 -16.72
C ALA A 91 9.11 3.67 -18.09
N HIS A 92 9.39 4.99 -18.11
CA HIS A 92 9.73 5.70 -19.34
C HIS A 92 11.00 5.16 -19.99
N ALA A 93 12.07 4.98 -19.22
CA ALA A 93 13.35 4.49 -19.74
C ALA A 93 13.23 3.08 -20.35
N VAL A 94 12.60 2.15 -19.63
CA VAL A 94 12.40 0.77 -20.11
C VAL A 94 11.51 0.74 -21.34
N THR A 95 10.42 1.53 -21.37
CA THR A 95 9.53 1.61 -22.53
C THR A 95 10.25 2.14 -23.76
N ALA A 96 11.09 3.17 -23.62
CA ALA A 96 11.87 3.73 -24.72
C ALA A 96 12.89 2.70 -25.26
N MET A 97 13.58 1.97 -24.37
CA MET A 97 14.51 0.91 -24.76
C MET A 97 13.81 -0.23 -25.53
N LEU A 98 12.59 -0.61 -25.14
CA LEU A 98 11.84 -1.66 -25.82
C LEU A 98 11.31 -1.22 -27.20
N LYS A 99 10.94 0.05 -27.37
CA LYS A 99 10.47 0.59 -28.67
C LYS A 99 11.60 0.83 -29.68
N ALA A 100 12.84 0.92 -29.22
CA ALA A 100 14.02 1.10 -30.07
C ALA A 100 14.59 -0.23 -30.61
N LYS A 101 14.02 -1.37 -30.20
CA LYS A 101 14.28 -2.70 -30.75
C LYS A 101 13.20 -3.06 -31.76
#